data_AF-A0A842ZUY0-F1
#
_entry.id   AF-A0A842ZUY0-F1
#
_cell.length_a   1.000
_cell.length_b   1.000
_cell.length_c   1.000
_cell.angle_alpha   90.00
_cell.angle_beta   90.00
_cell.angle_gamma   90.00
#
_symmetry.space_group_name_H-M   'P 1'
#
loop_
_entity.id
_entity.type
_entity.pdbx_description
1 polymer ?
#
loop_
_entity_poly.entity_id
_entity_poly.type
_entity_poly.pdbx_seq_one_letter_code
_entity_poly.pdbx_strand_id
1 'polypeptide(L)'
;MVSKLTILLLTSEYIGSIFFFSKKKETTKTKKNIENADPSMICKFVLDGAGKKIGESVSIDHDVLIIKSGSQFLGVPLKHVEPGEKTLVVKGLLDFTKAYELGEKWRKESYREMNQHDCPEEKSKRL
;
A
#
# COMPACT_ATOMS: atom_id res chain seq x y z
N MET A 1 -57.62 -36.91 -22.90
CA MET A 1 -56.67 -36.76 -21.78
C MET A 1 -55.29 -36.93 -22.39
N VAL A 2 -54.38 -35.95 -22.47
CA VAL A 2 -53.92 -34.97 -21.50
C VAL A 2 -53.49 -33.68 -22.24
N SER A 3 -53.84 -32.52 -21.65
CA SER A 3 -53.19 -31.17 -21.63
C SER A 3 -52.18 -30.79 -22.75
N LYS A 4 -52.35 -29.67 -23.50
CA LYS A 4 -51.96 -28.27 -23.14
C LYS A 4 -50.50 -28.18 -22.63
N LEU A 5 -49.58 -27.30 -23.03
CA LEU A 5 -49.63 -25.94 -23.58
C LEU A 5 -48.17 -25.40 -23.56
N THR A 6 -47.70 -24.82 -24.67
CA THR A 6 -46.74 -23.68 -24.81
C THR A 6 -45.29 -23.76 -24.28
N ILE A 7 -44.36 -23.22 -25.09
CA ILE A 7 -43.30 -22.20 -24.79
C ILE A 7 -42.17 -22.44 -25.81
N LEU A 8 -42.08 -21.68 -26.91
CA LEU A 8 -41.64 -20.28 -27.06
C LEU A 8 -40.10 -20.11 -26.94
N LEU A 9 -39.54 -19.57 -28.04
CA LEU A 9 -38.27 -18.84 -28.19
C LEU A 9 -36.95 -19.63 -28.26
N LEU A 10 -36.57 -19.96 -29.51
CA LEU A 10 -35.19 -19.99 -29.97
C LEU A 10 -34.63 -18.55 -29.93
N THR A 11 -33.94 -18.18 -28.85
CA THR A 11 -33.15 -16.94 -28.79
C THR A 11 -31.68 -17.25 -29.03
N SER A 12 -31.24 -16.82 -30.21
CA SER A 12 -29.95 -16.20 -30.55
C SER A 12 -28.68 -16.75 -29.90
N GLU A 13 -27.84 -17.27 -30.79
CA GLU A 13 -26.40 -17.47 -30.72
C GLU A 13 -25.71 -16.52 -29.73
N TYR A 14 -25.24 -17.12 -28.63
CA TYR A 14 -24.28 -16.52 -27.72
C TYR A 14 -22.88 -16.82 -28.24
N ILE A 15 -21.95 -15.92 -27.91
CA ILE A 15 -20.48 -16.01 -28.09
C ILE A 15 -19.97 -15.30 -29.34
N GLY A 16 -19.61 -14.04 -29.15
CA GLY A 16 -18.83 -13.28 -30.13
C GLY A 16 -18.50 -11.88 -29.66
N SER A 17 -17.41 -11.75 -28.89
CA SER A 17 -16.54 -10.56 -28.95
C SER A 17 -17.00 -9.28 -28.24
N ILE A 18 -17.03 -9.27 -26.91
CA ILE A 18 -16.72 -8.02 -26.18
C ILE A 18 -15.21 -7.82 -26.27
N PHE A 19 -14.79 -7.04 -27.26
CA PHE A 19 -13.43 -6.53 -27.40
C PHE A 19 -13.16 -5.53 -26.27
N PHE A 20 -12.82 -6.02 -25.07
CA PHE A 20 -12.36 -5.16 -24.00
C PHE A 20 -10.91 -4.78 -24.28
N PHE A 21 -10.75 -3.68 -25.00
CA PHE A 21 -9.48 -3.02 -25.25
C PHE A 21 -8.97 -2.46 -23.91
N SER A 22 -8.39 -3.32 -23.08
CA SER A 22 -7.64 -2.91 -21.90
C SER A 22 -6.46 -2.08 -22.39
N LYS A 23 -6.62 -0.76 -22.32
CA LYS A 23 -5.57 0.23 -22.49
C LYS A 23 -4.41 -0.13 -21.57
N LYS A 24 -3.42 -0.84 -22.11
CA LYS A 24 -2.14 -1.12 -21.48
C LYS A 24 -1.50 0.23 -21.18
N LYS A 25 -1.61 0.70 -19.95
CA LYS A 25 -0.80 1.82 -19.46
C LYS A 25 0.63 1.33 -19.45
N GLU A 26 1.40 1.74 -20.45
CA GLU A 26 2.85 1.67 -20.42
C GLU A 26 3.33 2.45 -19.20
N THR A 27 3.81 1.74 -18.18
CA THR A 27 4.62 2.34 -17.13
C THR A 27 6.00 2.60 -17.72
N THR A 28 6.16 3.80 -18.26
CA THR A 28 7.46 4.39 -18.55
C THR A 28 8.31 4.22 -17.29
N LYS A 29 9.44 3.51 -17.41
CA LYS A 29 10.48 3.43 -16.36
C LYS A 29 11.10 4.81 -16.21
N THR A 30 10.40 5.71 -15.54
CA THR A 30 10.96 6.97 -15.10
C THR A 30 11.71 6.67 -13.81
N LYS A 31 13.03 6.67 -13.92
CA LYS A 31 13.99 6.75 -12.82
C LYS A 31 13.68 8.06 -12.07
N LYS A 32 12.70 8.03 -11.16
CA LYS A 32 12.17 9.22 -10.49
C LYS A 32 12.92 9.40 -9.19
N ASN A 33 13.51 10.57 -9.06
CA ASN A 33 14.15 11.06 -7.85
C ASN A 33 13.21 10.91 -6.64
N ILE A 34 13.84 10.59 -5.53
CA ILE A 34 13.34 10.44 -4.16
C ILE A 34 12.47 11.68 -3.81
N GLU A 35 11.41 11.52 -2.99
CA GLU A 35 10.46 12.57 -2.47
C GLU A 35 9.04 12.63 -3.04
N ASN A 36 8.51 11.59 -3.69
CA ASN A 36 7.05 11.51 -3.86
C ASN A 36 6.56 10.14 -3.39
N ALA A 37 6.47 9.99 -2.06
CA ALA A 37 5.63 8.95 -1.48
C ALA A 37 4.22 9.14 -2.05
N ASP A 38 3.67 8.11 -2.71
CA ASP A 38 2.31 8.17 -3.23
C ASP A 38 1.38 8.37 -2.01
N PRO A 39 0.68 9.53 -1.92
CA PRO A 39 -0.14 9.84 -0.75
C PRO A 39 -1.28 8.83 -0.59
N SER A 40 -1.62 8.08 -1.64
CA SER A 40 -2.58 6.99 -1.55
C SER A 40 -2.07 5.80 -0.74
N MET A 41 -0.79 5.71 -0.38
CA MET A 41 -0.23 4.56 0.37
C MET A 41 -0.14 4.78 1.88
N ILE A 42 -0.46 5.97 2.38
CA ILE A 42 -0.41 6.28 3.82
C ILE A 42 -1.82 6.21 4.42
N CYS A 43 -1.93 6.03 5.73
CA CYS A 43 -3.21 5.93 6.45
C CYS A 43 -4.14 4.80 5.98
N LYS A 44 -3.57 3.68 5.48
CA LYS A 44 -4.30 2.46 5.11
C LYS A 44 -4.04 1.33 6.08
N PHE A 45 -5.04 0.46 6.25
CA PHE A 45 -4.82 -0.81 6.91
C PHE A 45 -3.97 -1.72 6.05
N VAL A 46 -2.99 -2.36 6.67
CA VAL A 46 -2.10 -3.32 6.02
C VAL A 46 -2.48 -4.73 6.46
N LEU A 47 -2.68 -5.60 5.47
CA LEU A 47 -3.05 -7.00 5.65
C LEU A 47 -1.88 -7.90 5.22
N ASP A 48 -1.74 -9.07 5.83
CA ASP A 48 -0.83 -10.11 5.33
C ASP A 48 -1.46 -10.90 4.17
N GLY A 49 -0.70 -11.88 3.64
CA GLY A 49 -1.16 -12.75 2.56
C GLY A 49 -2.38 -13.62 2.92
N ALA A 50 -2.69 -13.80 4.20
CA ALA A 50 -3.87 -14.51 4.70
C ALA A 50 -5.06 -13.58 4.97
N GLY A 51 -4.91 -12.26 4.76
CA GLY A 51 -5.93 -11.25 5.02
C GLY A 51 -6.01 -10.79 6.48
N LYS A 52 -5.09 -11.21 7.35
CA LYS A 52 -5.02 -10.74 8.74
C LYS A 52 -4.44 -9.34 8.78
N LYS A 53 -5.07 -8.42 9.53
CA LYS A 53 -4.52 -7.07 9.77
C LYS A 53 -3.22 -7.17 10.56
N ILE A 54 -2.15 -6.61 10.00
CA ILE A 54 -0.82 -6.53 10.63
C ILE A 54 -0.48 -5.13 11.15
N GLY A 55 -1.23 -4.10 10.71
CA GLY A 55 -1.05 -2.74 11.20
C GLY A 55 -1.64 -1.68 10.29
N GLU A 56 -1.09 -0.47 10.39
CA GLU A 56 -1.46 0.72 9.62
C GLU A 56 -0.22 1.37 9.00
N SER A 57 -0.30 1.75 7.73
CA SER A 57 0.79 2.44 7.04
C SER A 57 0.91 3.88 7.56
N VAL A 58 2.09 4.27 8.04
CA VAL A 58 2.33 5.61 8.62
C VAL A 58 3.30 6.46 7.83
N SER A 59 4.21 5.83 7.09
CA SER A 59 5.20 6.54 6.28
C SER A 59 5.73 5.64 5.16
N ILE A 60 6.37 6.23 4.18
CA ILE A 60 7.24 5.55 3.23
C ILE A 60 8.61 6.19 3.36
N ASP A 61 9.61 5.39 3.71
CA ASP A 61 11.01 5.80 3.72
C ASP A 61 11.74 5.09 2.57
N HIS A 62 12.15 5.87 1.58
CA HIS A 62 12.72 5.37 0.32
C HIS A 62 11.82 4.30 -0.34
N ASP A 63 12.22 3.03 -0.31
CA ASP A 63 11.50 1.90 -0.88
C ASP A 63 10.86 1.00 0.19
N VAL A 64 10.72 1.50 1.43
CA VAL A 64 10.20 0.76 2.57
C VAL A 64 8.92 1.41 3.07
N LEU A 65 7.84 0.64 3.08
CA LEU A 65 6.59 0.99 3.76
C LEU A 65 6.77 0.80 5.27
N ILE A 66 6.48 1.85 6.03
CA ILE A 66 6.49 1.81 7.49
C ILE A 66 5.08 1.52 7.98
N ILE A 67 4.95 0.46 8.76
CA ILE A 67 3.70 -0.04 9.32
C ILE A 67 3.77 0.05 10.83
N LYS A 68 2.82 0.76 11.45
CA LYS A 68 2.64 0.76 12.90
C LYS A 68 1.79 -0.44 13.31
N SER A 69 2.32 -1.28 14.20
CA SER A 69 1.63 -2.43 14.79
C SER A 69 1.64 -2.30 16.31
N GLY A 70 0.55 -1.78 16.87
CA GLY A 70 0.48 -1.46 18.30
C GLY A 70 1.53 -0.41 18.68
N SER A 71 2.49 -0.80 19.53
CA SER A 71 3.63 0.01 19.97
C SER A 71 4.90 -0.17 19.12
N GLN A 72 4.89 -1.09 18.16
CA GLN A 72 6.02 -1.45 17.33
C GLN A 72 5.88 -0.88 15.91
N PHE A 73 7.01 -0.80 15.21
CA PHE A 73 7.07 -0.41 13.81
C PHE A 73 7.71 -1.51 13.00
N LEU A 74 7.15 -1.77 11.81
CA LEU A 74 7.66 -2.73 10.84
C LEU A 74 7.99 -2.00 9.55
N GLY A 75 9.15 -2.28 8.97
CA GLY A 75 9.54 -1.84 7.64
C GLY A 75 9.36 -2.97 6.63
N VAL A 76 8.55 -2.75 5.60
CA VAL A 76 8.32 -3.73 4.52
C VAL A 76 8.69 -3.12 3.17
N PRO A 77 9.60 -3.74 2.40
CA PRO A 77 9.93 -3.25 1.06
C PRO A 77 8.69 -3.17 0.16
N LEU A 78 8.51 -2.05 -0.55
CA LEU A 78 7.35 -1.79 -1.42
C LEU A 78 7.16 -2.84 -2.51
N LYS A 79 8.24 -3.51 -2.93
CA LYS A 79 8.17 -4.65 -3.87
C LYS A 79 7.33 -5.83 -3.37
N HIS A 80 7.07 -5.90 -2.07
CA HIS A 80 6.22 -6.92 -1.44
C HIS A 80 4.84 -6.36 -1.07
N VAL A 81 4.52 -5.12 -1.44
CA VAL A 81 3.27 -4.46 -1.09
C VAL A 81 2.42 -4.29 -2.35
N GLU A 82 1.21 -4.83 -2.33
CA GLU A 82 0.21 -4.61 -3.36
C GLU A 82 -0.84 -3.61 -2.87
N PRO A 83 -1.07 -2.51 -3.61
CA PRO A 83 -2.13 -1.57 -3.28
C PRO A 83 -3.51 -2.16 -3.64
N GLY A 84 -4.41 -2.20 -2.66
CA GLY A 84 -5.84 -2.41 -2.87
C GLY A 84 -6.62 -1.10 -2.79
N GLU A 85 -7.94 -1.15 -3.00
CA GLU A 85 -8.78 0.06 -2.96
C GLU A 85 -8.71 0.76 -1.60
N LYS A 86 -8.91 0.02 -0.50
CA LYS A 86 -8.97 0.55 0.87
C LYS A 86 -7.82 0.09 1.76
N THR A 87 -7.13 -0.98 1.37
CA THR A 87 -6.10 -1.64 2.15
C THR A 87 -4.83 -1.82 1.34
N LEU A 88 -3.72 -2.10 2.02
CA LEU A 88 -2.49 -2.59 1.42
C LEU A 88 -2.32 -4.06 1.79
N VAL A 89 -1.78 -4.86 0.89
CA VAL A 89 -1.54 -6.29 1.13
C VAL A 89 -0.05 -6.59 1.02
N VAL A 90 0.53 -7.13 2.08
CA VAL A 90 1.90 -7.64 2.05
C VAL A 90 1.89 -9.07 1.52
N LYS A 91 2.55 -9.27 0.40
CA LYS A 91 2.71 -10.56 -0.29
C LYS A 91 4.08 -11.15 -0.03
N GLY A 92 4.17 -12.47 -0.23
CA GLY A 92 5.40 -13.23 -0.07
C GLY A 92 5.70 -13.58 1.38
N LEU A 93 6.86 -14.20 1.58
CA LEU A 93 7.35 -14.57 2.91
C LEU A 93 8.03 -13.35 3.53
N LEU A 94 7.40 -12.81 4.58
CA LEU A 94 7.96 -11.70 5.36
C LEU A 94 8.79 -12.25 6.52
N ASP A 95 10.07 -11.89 6.56
CA ASP A 95 10.91 -12.05 7.74
C ASP A 95 10.54 -10.94 8.75
N PHE A 96 9.73 -11.31 9.74
CA PHE A 96 9.24 -10.36 10.75
C PHE A 96 10.35 -9.76 11.61
N THR A 97 11.44 -10.49 11.84
CA THR A 97 12.59 -9.98 12.60
C THR A 97 13.25 -8.84 11.84
N LYS A 98 13.55 -9.03 10.55
CA LYS A 98 14.12 -7.96 9.71
C LYS A 98 13.15 -6.81 9.51
N ALA A 99 11.86 -7.10 9.36
CA ALA A 99 10.84 -6.06 9.25
C ALA A 99 10.83 -5.18 10.51
N TYR A 100 10.90 -5.81 11.69
CA TYR A 100 11.00 -5.09 12.96
C TYR A 100 12.28 -4.25 13.05
N GLU A 101 13.44 -4.81 12.69
CA GLU A 101 14.71 -4.07 12.69
C GLU A 101 14.66 -2.82 11.80
N LEU A 102 14.10 -2.93 10.59
CA LEU A 102 13.93 -1.80 9.68
C LEU A 102 12.98 -0.74 10.25
N GLY A 103 11.84 -1.17 10.79
CA GLY A 103 10.86 -0.26 11.37
C GLY A 103 11.38 0.47 12.61
N GLU A 104 12.11 -0.23 13.49
CA GLU A 104 12.71 0.38 14.68
C GLU A 104 13.86 1.33 14.33
N LYS A 105 14.64 1.02 13.29
CA LYS A 105 15.67 1.94 12.80
C LYS A 105 15.03 3.26 12.35
N TRP A 106 14.02 3.18 11.48
CA TRP A 106 13.25 4.34 11.04
C TRP A 106 12.67 5.12 12.22
N ARG A 107 12.04 4.45 13.20
CA ARG A 107 11.43 5.11 14.37
C ARG A 107 12.45 5.93 15.16
N LYS A 108 13.63 5.37 15.41
CA LYS A 108 14.71 6.05 16.15
C LYS A 108 15.21 7.28 15.41
N GLU A 109 15.37 7.16 14.10
CA GLU A 109 15.83 8.26 13.23
C GLU A 109 14.79 9.38 13.16
N SER A 110 13.52 9.05 12.90
CA SER A 110 12.43 10.04 12.88
C SER A 110 12.27 10.77 14.22
N TYR A 111 12.37 10.07 15.35
CA TYR A 111 12.27 10.73 16.67
C TYR A 111 13.49 11.60 16.97
N ARG A 112 14.67 11.20 16.52
CA ARG A 112 15.88 12.03 16.65
C ARG A 112 15.73 13.34 15.87
N GLU A 113 15.21 13.28 14.65
CA GLU A 113 14.96 14.46 13.82
C GLU A 113 13.93 15.39 14.47
N MET A 114 12.81 14.85 14.96
CA MET A 114 11.80 15.63 15.68
C MET A 114 12.40 16.39 16.87
N ASN A 115 13.18 15.71 17.71
CA ASN A 115 13.80 16.32 18.89
C ASN A 115 14.89 17.36 18.55
N GLN A 116 15.52 17.29 17.39
CA GLN A 116 16.51 18.29 16.95
C GLN A 116 15.86 19.61 16.54
N HIS A 117 14.61 19.57 16.07
CA HIS A 117 13.84 20.75 15.70
C HIS A 117 13.26 21.52 16.90
N ASP A 118 13.31 20.95 18.11
CA ASP A 118 12.84 21.59 19.35
C ASP A 118 13.91 22.46 20.04
N CYS A 119 15.06 22.72 19.40
CA CYS A 119 16.06 23.62 19.95
C CYS A 119 15.68 25.09 19.64
N PRO A 120 15.40 25.94 20.65
CA PRO A 120 15.10 27.34 20.41
C PRO A 120 16.35 28.03 19.82
N GLU A 121 16.18 28.75 18.71
CA GLU A 121 17.08 29.82 18.30
C GLU A 121 17.16 30.86 19.42
N GLU A 122 18.02 30.66 20.41
CA GLU A 122 18.35 31.70 21.37
C GLU A 122 19.67 32.36 20.97
N LYS A 123 19.61 33.70 20.88
CA LYS A 123 20.70 34.69 20.91
C LYS A 123 21.31 35.06 19.56
N SER A 124 20.53 35.78 18.76
CA SER A 124 21.09 36.79 17.86
C SER A 124 20.44 38.15 18.11
N LYS A 125 21.24 39.03 18.72
CA LYS A 125 21.17 40.50 18.66
C LYS A 125 19.98 41.18 19.36
N ARG A 126 20.18 41.46 20.65
CA ARG A 126 20.03 42.83 21.15
C ARG A 126 21.28 43.18 21.94
N LEU A 127 22.26 43.72 21.22
CA LEU A 127 23.28 44.62 21.78
C LEU A 127 22.62 45.96 22.09
#